data_AF-A0A7J4EAP7-F1
#
_entry.id   AF-A0A7J4EAP7-F1
#
_cell.length_a   1.000
_cell.length_b   1.000
_cell.length_c   1.000
_cell.angle_alpha   90.00
_cell.angle_beta   90.00
_cell.angle_gamma   90.00
#
_symmetry.space_group_name_H-M   'P 1'
#
loop_
_entity.id
_entity.type
_entity.pdbx_description
1 polymer ?
#
loop_
_entity_poly.entity_id
_entity_poly.type
_entity_poly.pdbx_seq_one_letter_code
_entity_poly.pdbx_strand_id
1 'polypeptide(L)'
;MSCIVVSDVHLGSKSCNYKQFCEFLKWVRKLENQEEPIKCEDKKVAITSPEKFILLGDILELWDPEDGDRDNVVRQSIRPFSLLSDIGCEKIYVIGNHDDAIHMYDEKIDYETRMCLAAQHQLQHLKAVK
;
A
#
# COMPACT_ATOMS: atom_id res chain seq x y z
N MET A 1 1.94 -5.53 -20.59
CA MET A 1 1.17 -5.50 -19.32
C MET A 1 1.88 -6.27 -18.24
N SER A 2 2.63 -5.55 -17.41
CA SER A 2 3.18 -6.01 -16.13
C SER A 2 2.29 -5.49 -15.00
N CYS A 3 2.12 -6.28 -13.94
CA CYS A 3 1.44 -5.85 -12.73
C CYS A 3 2.21 -6.32 -11.50
N ILE A 4 2.11 -5.55 -10.42
CA ILE A 4 2.56 -5.94 -9.09
C ILE A 4 1.31 -6.09 -8.23
N VAL A 5 1.22 -7.20 -7.50
CA VAL A 5 0.12 -7.47 -6.57
C VAL A 5 0.73 -7.65 -5.18
N VAL A 6 0.19 -6.94 -4.20
CA VAL A 6 0.57 -7.01 -2.79
C VAL A 6 -0.70 -7.20 -1.96
N SER A 7 -0.64 -8.07 -0.96
CA SER A 7 -1.75 -8.46 -0.08
C SER A 7 -1.20 -8.64 1.34
N ASP A 8 -2.07 -8.63 2.36
CA ASP A 8 -1.76 -9.01 3.74
C ASP A 8 -0.54 -8.24 4.31
N VAL A 9 -0.51 -6.92 4.08
CA VAL A 9 0.57 -6.07 4.61
C VAL A 9 0.34 -5.77 6.08
N HIS A 10 -0.91 -5.62 6.52
CA HIS A 10 -1.30 -5.33 7.90
C HIS A 10 -0.54 -4.13 8.52
N LEU A 11 -0.47 -3.00 7.81
CA LEU A 11 0.15 -1.77 8.32
C LEU A 11 -0.49 -1.37 9.64
N GLY A 12 0.34 -1.18 10.67
CA GLY A 12 -0.11 -0.91 12.03
C GLY A 12 -0.10 -2.13 12.93
N SER A 13 0.10 -3.35 12.42
CA SER A 13 0.33 -4.53 13.25
C SER A 13 1.76 -4.57 13.79
N LYS A 14 1.96 -5.30 14.89
CA LYS A 14 3.29 -5.53 15.49
C LYS A 14 4.19 -6.42 14.64
N SER A 15 3.59 -7.28 13.82
CA SER A 15 4.31 -8.19 12.91
C SER A 15 4.67 -7.53 11.58
N CYS A 16 4.03 -6.41 11.22
CA CYS A 16 4.31 -5.70 9.99
C CYS A 16 5.69 -5.03 10.00
N ASN A 17 6.50 -5.34 8.98
CA ASN A 17 7.73 -4.61 8.69
C ASN A 17 7.50 -3.53 7.62
N TYR A 18 6.78 -2.46 7.97
CA TYR A 18 6.47 -1.37 7.03
C TYR A 18 7.72 -0.71 6.42
N LYS A 19 8.88 -0.80 7.09
CA LYS A 19 10.17 -0.31 6.56
C LYS A 19 10.62 -1.14 5.35
N GLN A 20 10.51 -2.47 5.41
CA GLN A 20 10.79 -3.31 4.23
C GLN A 20 9.80 -3.03 3.10
N PHE A 21 8.52 -2.81 3.42
CA PHE A 21 7.55 -2.41 2.41
C PHE A 21 7.91 -1.06 1.76
N CYS A 22 8.41 -0.09 2.52
CA CYS A 22 8.95 1.16 1.97
C CYS A 22 10.15 0.91 1.03
N GLU A 23 11.10 0.04 1.41
CA GLU A 23 12.23 -0.29 0.53
C GLU A 23 11.77 -0.99 -0.75
N PHE A 24 10.77 -1.86 -0.66
CA PHE A 24 10.12 -2.46 -1.82
C PHE A 24 9.52 -1.39 -2.73
N LEU A 25 8.73 -0.44 -2.22
CA LEU A 25 8.13 0.63 -3.02
C LEU A 25 9.20 1.53 -3.67
N LYS A 26 10.28 1.85 -2.96
CA LYS A 26 11.43 2.56 -3.55
C LYS A 26 12.08 1.77 -4.67
N TRP A 27 12.21 0.45 -4.52
CA TRP A 27 12.72 -0.41 -5.57
C TRP A 27 11.79 -0.42 -6.78
N VAL A 28 10.47 -0.54 -6.59
CA VAL A 28 9.49 -0.46 -7.68
C VAL A 28 9.62 0.88 -8.43
N ARG A 29 9.78 2.00 -7.71
CA ARG A 29 9.99 3.31 -8.34
C ARG A 29 11.25 3.37 -9.21
N LYS A 30 12.34 2.71 -8.81
CA LYS A 30 13.56 2.67 -9.65
C LYS A 30 13.27 2.03 -11.01
N LEU A 31 12.31 1.10 -11.09
CA LEU A 31 11.95 0.42 -12.33
C LEU A 31 11.36 1.35 -13.40
N GLU A 32 10.97 2.58 -13.05
CA GLU A 32 10.55 3.60 -14.02
C GLU A 32 11.68 4.06 -14.94
N ASN A 33 12.93 3.93 -14.49
CA ASN A 33 14.11 4.42 -15.21
C ASN A 33 15.05 3.30 -15.65
N GLN A 34 14.85 2.07 -15.16
CA GLN A 34 15.69 0.93 -15.44
C GLN A 34 14.92 -0.38 -15.37
N GLU A 35 15.45 -1.40 -16.01
CA GLU A 35 14.95 -2.77 -15.86
C GLU A 35 15.85 -3.53 -14.90
N GLU A 36 15.27 -4.44 -14.10
CA GLU A 36 16.04 -5.30 -13.20
C GLU A 36 16.06 -6.73 -13.75
N PRO A 37 17.21 -7.23 -14.24
CA PRO A 37 17.30 -8.60 -14.74
C PRO A 37 17.31 -9.60 -13.58
N ILE A 38 16.33 -10.50 -13.56
CA ILE A 38 16.27 -11.62 -12.64
C ILE A 38 16.45 -12.95 -13.38
N LYS A 39 17.05 -13.92 -12.69
CA LYS A 39 17.07 -15.30 -13.16
C LYS A 39 15.85 -16.01 -12.58
N CYS A 40 14.95 -16.43 -13.46
CA CYS A 40 13.79 -17.23 -13.12
C CYS A 40 13.97 -18.60 -13.77
N GLU A 41 14.29 -19.61 -12.96
CA GLU A 41 14.72 -20.94 -13.42
C GLU A 41 15.89 -20.81 -14.42
N ASP A 42 15.74 -21.31 -15.65
CA ASP A 42 16.75 -21.22 -16.71
C ASP A 42 16.56 -20.00 -17.62
N LYS A 43 15.62 -19.11 -17.30
CA LYS A 43 15.29 -17.92 -18.10
C LYS A 43 15.78 -16.65 -17.41
N LYS A 44 16.36 -15.75 -18.19
CA LYS A 44 16.57 -14.36 -17.78
C LYS A 44 15.30 -13.58 -18.09
N VAL A 45 14.70 -12.99 -17.08
CA VAL A 45 13.49 -12.16 -17.19
C VAL A 45 13.85 -10.77 -16.67
N ALA A 46 13.46 -9.73 -17.40
CA ALA A 46 13.61 -8.36 -16.94
C ALA A 46 12.33 -7.94 -16.20
N ILE A 47 12.46 -7.50 -14.95
CA ILE A 47 11.37 -6.82 -14.25
C ILE A 47 11.39 -5.36 -14.70
N THR A 48 10.25 -4.88 -15.17
CA THR A 48 10.03 -3.52 -15.64
C THR A 48 9.04 -2.79 -14.73
N SER A 49 8.90 -1.47 -14.89
CA SER A 49 7.88 -0.69 -14.19
C SER A 49 6.48 -1.31 -14.41
N PRO A 50 5.65 -1.45 -13.36
CA PRO A 50 4.31 -1.98 -13.50
C PRO A 50 3.40 -1.01 -14.25
N GLU A 51 2.49 -1.52 -15.06
CA GLU A 51 1.35 -0.74 -15.55
C GLU A 51 0.27 -0.59 -14.46
N LYS A 52 0.15 -1.62 -13.60
CA LYS A 52 -0.80 -1.65 -12.46
C LYS A 52 -0.14 -2.13 -11.17
N PHE A 53 -0.45 -1.46 -10.07
CA PHE A 53 -0.12 -1.88 -8.71
C PHE A 53 -1.40 -2.19 -7.94
N ILE A 54 -1.61 -3.44 -7.59
CA ILE A 54 -2.83 -3.93 -6.94
C ILE A 54 -2.53 -4.19 -5.47
N LEU A 55 -3.25 -3.48 -4.61
CA LEU A 55 -3.34 -3.70 -3.18
C LEU A 55 -4.57 -4.60 -2.93
N LEU A 56 -4.35 -5.89 -2.72
CA LEU A 56 -5.37 -6.93 -2.72
C LEU A 56 -5.81 -7.30 -1.29
N GLY A 57 -6.31 -6.34 -0.54
CA GLY A 57 -6.85 -6.56 0.80
C GLY A 57 -5.82 -6.73 1.91
N ASP A 58 -6.33 -6.54 3.13
CA ASP A 58 -5.63 -6.62 4.42
C ASP A 58 -4.32 -5.81 4.42
N ILE A 59 -4.42 -4.58 3.88
CA ILE A 59 -3.30 -3.65 3.81
C ILE A 59 -3.15 -2.90 5.13
N LEU A 60 -4.26 -2.58 5.79
CA LEU A 60 -4.32 -1.91 7.08
C LEU A 60 -4.75 -2.89 8.17
N GLU A 61 -4.13 -2.82 9.34
CA GLU A 61 -4.54 -3.60 10.50
C GLU A 61 -5.48 -2.77 11.40
N LEU A 62 -6.78 -2.77 11.11
CA LEU A 62 -7.77 -2.01 11.87
C LEU A 62 -8.51 -2.85 12.92
N TRP A 63 -8.35 -4.18 12.89
CA TRP A 63 -8.98 -5.10 13.83
C TRP A 63 -8.16 -5.25 15.10
N ASP A 64 -6.85 -5.46 14.97
CA ASP A 64 -5.92 -5.64 16.09
C ASP A 64 -4.62 -4.85 15.88
N PRO A 65 -4.66 -3.50 15.91
CA PRO A 65 -3.47 -2.69 15.75
C PRO A 65 -2.47 -2.93 16.89
N GLU A 66 -1.20 -2.66 16.64
CA GLU A 66 -0.12 -2.74 17.63
C GLU A 66 -0.54 -2.01 18.92
N ASP A 67 -0.41 -2.70 20.05
CA ASP A 67 -0.79 -2.22 21.38
C ASP A 67 -2.26 -1.78 21.54
N GLY A 68 -3.14 -2.18 20.60
CA GLY A 68 -4.52 -1.71 20.53
C GLY A 68 -4.68 -0.26 20.09
N ASP A 69 -3.60 0.37 19.62
CA ASP A 69 -3.56 1.79 19.27
C ASP A 69 -3.60 2.01 17.75
N ARG A 70 -4.70 2.61 17.29
CA ARG A 70 -4.96 2.90 15.88
C ARG A 70 -4.02 3.97 15.30
N ASP A 71 -3.37 4.78 16.12
CA ASP A 71 -2.36 5.73 15.66
C ASP A 71 -1.15 5.01 15.07
N ASN A 72 -0.90 3.76 15.47
CA ASN A 72 0.14 2.93 14.87
C ASN A 72 -0.18 2.61 13.39
N VAL A 73 -1.46 2.44 13.03
CA VAL A 73 -1.88 2.24 11.64
C VAL A 73 -1.56 3.48 10.81
N VAL A 74 -1.92 4.66 11.31
CA VAL A 74 -1.62 5.95 10.67
C VAL A 74 -0.11 6.12 10.50
N ARG A 75 0.65 5.97 11.59
CA ARG A 75 2.12 6.13 11.62
C ARG A 75 2.82 5.21 10.64
N GLN A 76 2.41 3.93 10.58
CA GLN A 76 3.01 2.96 9.68
C GLN A 76 2.56 3.13 8.23
N SER A 77 1.42 3.77 7.96
CA SER A 77 0.85 3.91 6.61
C SER A 77 1.26 5.16 5.84
N ILE A 78 1.54 6.28 6.53
CA ILE A 78 1.86 7.55 5.88
C ILE A 78 3.03 7.41 4.89
N ARG A 79 4.14 6.81 5.32
CA ARG A 79 5.34 6.72 4.48
C ARG A 79 5.17 5.75 3.30
N PRO A 80 4.65 4.52 3.47
CA PRO A 80 4.31 3.65 2.35
C PRO A 80 3.39 4.30 1.33
N PHE A 81 2.28 4.93 1.75
CA PHE A 81 1.35 5.53 0.80
C PHE A 81 1.95 6.72 0.05
N SER A 82 2.77 7.55 0.70
CA SER A 82 3.53 8.61 0.02
C SER A 82 4.53 8.05 -1.00
N LEU A 83 5.14 6.89 -0.75
CA LEU A 83 6.03 6.25 -1.72
C LEU A 83 5.24 5.61 -2.87
N LEU A 84 4.09 5.01 -2.58
CA LEU A 84 3.21 4.40 -3.57
C LEU A 84 2.60 5.45 -4.51
N SER A 85 2.20 6.61 -4.00
CA SER A 85 1.64 7.70 -4.81
C SER A 85 2.62 8.19 -5.88
N ASP A 86 3.92 8.17 -5.55
CA ASP A 86 5.01 8.63 -6.41
C ASP A 86 5.35 7.68 -7.56
N ILE A 87 4.84 6.43 -7.57
CA ILE A 87 5.09 5.45 -8.64
C ILE A 87 4.12 5.72 -9.78
N GLY A 88 4.56 5.97 -11.01
CA GLY A 88 3.77 6.35 -12.18
C GLY A 88 2.88 5.26 -12.80
N CYS A 89 2.26 4.38 -12.00
CA CYS A 89 1.36 3.32 -12.45
C CYS A 89 -0.10 3.56 -12.01
N GLU A 90 -1.06 2.83 -12.60
CA GLU A 90 -2.43 2.75 -12.08
C GLU A 90 -2.40 1.97 -10.76
N LYS A 91 -3.12 2.44 -9.73
CA LYS A 91 -3.24 1.72 -8.47
C LYS A 91 -4.69 1.26 -8.28
N ILE A 92 -4.84 0.04 -7.80
CA ILE A 92 -6.13 -0.58 -7.51
C ILE A 92 -6.09 -1.02 -6.05
N TYR A 93 -7.08 -0.60 -5.27
CA TYR A 93 -7.20 -0.99 -3.87
C TYR A 93 -8.47 -1.82 -3.72
N VAL A 94 -8.31 -3.09 -3.36
CA VAL A 94 -9.37 -4.02 -3.02
C VAL A 94 -9.41 -4.12 -1.51
N ILE A 95 -10.61 -3.99 -0.92
CA ILE A 95 -10.80 -3.97 0.53
C ILE A 95 -10.78 -5.43 1.04
N GLY A 96 -9.92 -5.71 2.01
CA GLY A 96 -9.91 -6.95 2.78
C GLY A 96 -10.74 -6.84 4.06
N ASN A 97 -10.92 -7.93 4.79
CA ASN A 97 -11.74 -7.92 5.99
C ASN A 97 -11.14 -7.06 7.11
N HIS A 98 -9.81 -6.98 7.23
CA HIS A 98 -9.17 -6.08 8.19
C HIS A 98 -9.33 -4.61 7.80
N ASP A 99 -9.40 -4.32 6.50
CA ASP A 99 -9.61 -2.97 5.98
C ASP A 99 -11.07 -2.49 6.14
N ASP A 100 -12.06 -3.41 6.10
CA ASP A 100 -13.50 -3.09 6.10
C ASP A 100 -13.97 -2.36 7.38
N ALA A 101 -13.17 -2.45 8.47
CA ALA A 101 -13.37 -1.64 9.66
C ALA A 101 -13.15 -0.13 9.43
N ILE A 102 -12.73 0.30 8.23
CA ILE A 102 -12.75 1.70 7.77
C ILE A 102 -14.12 2.33 7.96
N HIS A 103 -15.22 1.59 7.78
CA HIS A 103 -16.57 2.12 7.96
C HIS A 103 -16.86 2.60 9.39
N MET A 104 -16.11 2.12 10.39
CA MET A 104 -16.23 2.58 11.79
C MET A 104 -15.59 3.95 12.03
N TYR A 105 -14.89 4.53 11.05
CA TYR A 105 -14.24 5.84 11.18
C TYR A 105 -15.13 7.02 10.75
N ASP A 106 -16.33 6.77 10.21
CA ASP A 106 -17.24 7.84 9.74
C ASP A 106 -17.78 8.76 10.86
N GLU A 107 -17.77 8.32 12.13
CA GLU A 107 -18.38 9.07 13.24
C GLU A 107 -17.41 9.92 14.09
N LYS A 108 -16.09 9.81 13.90
CA LYS A 108 -15.06 10.54 14.68
C LYS A 108 -13.86 10.98 13.84
N ILE A 109 -14.11 11.67 12.73
CA ILE A 109 -12.99 12.16 11.89
C ILE A 109 -12.43 13.47 12.50
N ASP A 110 -11.43 13.33 13.36
CA ASP A 110 -10.50 14.39 13.74
C ASP A 110 -9.58 14.75 12.54
N TYR A 111 -9.07 15.98 12.55
CA TYR A 111 -8.29 16.63 11.50
C TYR A 111 -7.05 15.83 11.08
N GLU A 112 -6.50 14.99 11.97
CA GLU A 112 -5.37 14.11 11.65
C GLU A 112 -5.76 12.85 10.85
N THR A 113 -6.95 12.29 11.08
CA THR A 113 -7.49 11.22 10.23
C THR A 113 -7.87 11.75 8.85
N ARG A 114 -8.28 13.03 8.76
CA ARG A 114 -8.38 13.74 7.47
C ARG A 114 -7.05 13.84 6.74
N MET A 115 -5.88 13.72 7.37
CA MET A 115 -4.61 13.65 6.65
C MET A 115 -4.36 12.26 6.04
N CYS A 116 -4.78 11.18 6.72
CA CYS A 116 -4.87 9.84 6.12
C CYS A 116 -5.91 9.79 4.98
N LEU A 117 -7.03 10.52 5.10
CA LEU A 117 -8.02 10.70 4.03
C LEU A 117 -7.67 11.86 3.05
N ALA A 118 -6.64 12.66 3.32
CA ALA A 118 -6.10 13.65 2.38
C ALA A 118 -4.96 13.04 1.57
N ALA A 119 -4.31 11.99 2.09
CA ALA A 119 -3.68 11.00 1.23
C ALA A 119 -4.74 10.45 0.24
N GLN A 120 -6.02 10.31 0.63
CA GLN A 120 -7.12 10.06 -0.33
C GLN A 120 -7.38 11.19 -1.34
N HIS A 121 -7.08 12.45 -1.03
CA HIS A 121 -7.04 13.54 -2.02
C HIS A 121 -5.85 13.39 -3.00
N GLN A 122 -4.80 12.64 -2.63
CA GLN A 122 -3.79 12.10 -3.55
C GLN A 122 -4.17 10.72 -4.14
N LEU A 123 -5.16 10.03 -3.58
CA LEU A 123 -5.75 8.78 -4.10
C LEU A 123 -6.98 9.03 -5.00
N GLN A 124 -7.20 10.26 -5.49
CA GLN A 124 -8.20 10.54 -6.54
C GLN A 124 -7.97 9.72 -7.84
N HIS A 125 -6.88 8.96 -7.91
CA HIS A 125 -6.54 8.04 -8.99
C HIS A 125 -6.72 6.55 -8.64
N LEU A 126 -7.19 6.21 -7.43
CA LEU A 126 -7.53 4.83 -7.05
C LEU A 126 -8.98 4.50 -7.43
N LYS A 127 -9.17 3.46 -8.24
CA LYS A 127 -10.48 2.81 -8.37
C LYS A 127 -10.62 1.79 -7.25
N ALA A 128 -11.41 2.11 -6.23
CA ALA A 128 -11.90 1.11 -5.28
C ALA A 128 -12.88 0.20 -6.01
N VAL A 129 -12.63 -1.12 -5.98
CA VAL A 129 -13.51 -2.13 -6.56
C VAL A 129 -13.97 -3.03 -5.42
N LYS A 130 -15.30 -3.14 -5.25
CA LYS A 130 -15.94 -4.13 -4.37
C LYS A 130 -16.16 -5.44 -5.12
#